data_AF-B9RBR4-F1
#
_entry.id   AF-B9RBR4-F1
#
_cell.length_a   1.000
_cell.length_b   1.000
_cell.length_c   1.000
_cell.angle_alpha   90.00
_cell.angle_beta   90.00
_cell.angle_gamma   90.00
#
_symmetry.space_group_name_H-M   'P 1'
#
loop_
_entity.id
_entity.type
_entity.pdbx_description
1 polymer ?
#
loop_
_entity_poly.entity_id
_entity_poly.type
_entity_poly.pdbx_seq_one_letter_code
_entity_poly.pdbx_strand_id
1 'polypeptide(L)'
;MSSLLDTTPPSTPGKFKPEKSAAAAYLHHPHHRFLRLQKLTFYSFLFLILFLFFFILSPSPPSSSKPPFSGRELGGPLWEKKVAKSARPKSRSGLTVLVTGAAGFVGTHVSVALKRRGDGVLGLDNFNHYYDVSLKRGRQKVLEKSGIFVIEGDINDMGLLNKIFDTVRFTHVMHLAAQAGVRYAMQNPKSYVNSNIAGFVNLLEVCKSANPQPAVVWASSSSVYGLNFKVPFSEKDRTDQPASLYAATKKAGEEIAHSYNHIYGLSITGLRFFTVYGPWGRPDMAYFFFTKDILKGKEIGIFQTADGRSVARDFTYIDDIVKGCLAALDTAKKSTGSGGKKKGAAQFRLFNLGNTSPVPVSRLVGILESLLKVKAKKKVLPLPRNGDVEFTHANISFAQRELGYRPTTDLGTGLKKFVRWYLNHYSGSRSKKKSSW
;
A
#
# COMPACT_ATOMS: atom_id res chain seq x y z
N MET A 1 12.23 51.07 -76.25
CA MET A 1 13.26 50.03 -76.48
C MET A 1 12.91 48.90 -75.52
N SER A 2 12.07 47.91 -75.90
CA SER A 2 12.38 46.71 -76.71
C SER A 2 13.46 45.86 -76.03
N SER A 3 13.42 44.55 -75.85
CA SER A 3 12.52 43.42 -76.17
C SER A 3 13.30 42.15 -75.76
N LEU A 4 12.70 40.96 -75.93
CA LEU A 4 13.20 39.57 -75.74
C LEU A 4 12.58 38.97 -74.47
N LEU A 5 11.37 38.39 -74.47
CA LEU A 5 10.74 37.40 -75.37
C LEU A 5 11.55 36.10 -75.55
N ASP A 6 11.12 35.11 -74.77
CA ASP A 6 10.49 33.87 -75.24
C ASP A 6 11.30 32.60 -75.55
N THR A 7 10.66 31.49 -75.15
CA THR A 7 10.51 30.19 -75.83
C THR A 7 11.66 29.16 -75.92
N THR A 8 11.53 28.14 -75.05
CA THR A 8 11.46 26.67 -75.35
C THR A 8 12.64 25.88 -75.95
N PRO A 9 12.67 24.52 -75.78
CA PRO A 9 13.89 23.72 -75.54
C PRO A 9 14.26 22.76 -76.70
N PRO A 10 15.27 21.87 -76.51
CA PRO A 10 15.26 20.53 -77.10
C PRO A 10 15.49 19.43 -76.05
N SER A 11 14.70 18.34 -76.00
CA SER A 11 14.67 17.16 -76.88
C SER A 11 15.89 16.23 -76.71
N THR A 12 15.67 14.98 -76.28
CA THR A 12 15.94 13.76 -77.08
C THR A 12 15.23 12.53 -76.45
N PRO A 13 14.63 11.63 -77.24
CA PRO A 13 13.50 10.79 -76.82
C PRO A 13 13.70 9.27 -76.97
N GLY A 14 13.05 8.49 -76.09
CA GLY A 14 12.83 7.05 -76.24
C GLY A 14 11.43 6.78 -76.80
N LYS A 15 11.39 6.07 -77.94
CA LYS A 15 10.28 5.92 -78.90
C LYS A 15 9.03 5.20 -78.37
N PHE A 16 7.89 5.61 -78.95
CA PHE A 16 6.56 5.00 -78.86
C PHE A 16 6.15 4.40 -80.21
N LYS A 17 5.16 3.48 -80.16
CA LYS A 17 4.18 3.04 -81.20
C LYS A 17 4.61 1.95 -82.24
N PRO A 18 3.67 1.24 -82.92
CA PRO A 18 2.18 1.20 -82.78
C PRO A 18 1.46 -0.17 -82.97
N GLU A 19 0.15 -0.15 -82.68
CA GLU A 19 -1.02 -0.72 -83.41
C GLU A 19 -1.41 -2.23 -83.45
N LYS A 20 -2.60 -2.46 -82.88
CA LYS A 20 -3.84 -3.06 -83.44
C LYS A 20 -3.79 -4.38 -84.26
N SER A 21 -4.42 -5.39 -83.65
CA SER A 21 -5.55 -6.17 -84.18
C SER A 21 -5.43 -6.82 -85.58
N ALA A 22 -5.38 -8.16 -85.63
CA ALA A 22 -6.56 -8.99 -85.97
C ALA A 22 -6.24 -10.50 -86.03
N ALA A 23 -7.15 -11.29 -85.46
CA ALA A 23 -7.56 -12.65 -85.85
C ALA A 23 -6.60 -13.85 -85.67
N ALA A 24 -6.80 -14.62 -84.57
CA ALA A 24 -7.13 -16.06 -84.63
C ALA A 24 -7.37 -16.66 -83.21
N ALA A 25 -8.42 -17.49 -83.10
CA ALA A 25 -8.77 -18.42 -82.01
C ALA A 25 -9.23 -17.78 -80.67
N TYR A 26 -10.51 -17.52 -80.43
CA TYR A 26 -11.60 -18.48 -80.18
C TYR A 26 -11.20 -19.72 -79.35
N LEU A 27 -11.74 -19.76 -78.13
CA LEU A 27 -12.18 -20.91 -77.30
C LEU A 27 -11.35 -21.36 -76.07
N HIS A 28 -12.07 -21.39 -74.92
CA HIS A 28 -11.93 -22.20 -73.69
C HIS A 28 -10.88 -21.87 -72.59
N HIS A 29 -11.36 -21.41 -71.40
CA HIS A 29 -11.40 -22.21 -70.15
C HIS A 29 -11.91 -21.40 -68.90
N PRO A 30 -13.13 -21.65 -68.38
CA PRO A 30 -13.61 -21.06 -67.11
C PRO A 30 -13.27 -21.89 -65.85
N HIS A 31 -12.50 -22.98 -65.97
CA HIS A 31 -12.36 -23.97 -64.88
C HIS A 31 -11.39 -23.59 -63.74
N HIS A 32 -10.46 -22.65 -63.93
CA HIS A 32 -9.42 -22.38 -62.91
C HIS A 32 -9.83 -21.42 -61.78
N ARG A 33 -10.90 -20.62 -61.94
CA ARG A 33 -11.36 -19.69 -60.88
C ARG A 33 -12.24 -20.36 -59.82
N PHE A 34 -12.98 -21.40 -60.17
CA PHE A 34 -13.91 -22.08 -59.25
C PHE A 34 -13.18 -22.93 -58.18
N LEU A 35 -12.05 -23.54 -58.54
CA LEU A 35 -11.24 -24.38 -57.65
C LEU A 35 -10.50 -23.62 -56.53
N ARG A 36 -10.27 -22.30 -56.68
CA ARG A 36 -9.62 -21.47 -55.65
C ARG A 36 -10.56 -21.09 -54.51
N LEU A 37 -11.85 -20.89 -54.82
CA LEU A 37 -12.85 -20.48 -53.83
C LEU A 37 -13.22 -21.65 -52.89
N GLN A 38 -13.32 -22.86 -53.42
CA GLN A 38 -13.61 -24.07 -52.63
C GLN A 38 -12.47 -24.45 -51.66
N LYS A 39 -11.21 -24.18 -52.01
CA LYS A 39 -10.08 -24.40 -51.10
C LYS A 39 -10.09 -23.39 -49.95
N LEU A 40 -10.41 -22.12 -50.22
CA LEU A 40 -10.45 -21.08 -49.18
C LEU A 40 -11.58 -21.36 -48.17
N THR A 41 -12.77 -21.74 -48.63
CA THR A 41 -13.88 -22.09 -47.76
C THR A 41 -13.59 -23.34 -46.92
N PHE A 42 -12.94 -24.35 -47.50
CA PHE A 42 -12.50 -25.55 -46.76
C PHE A 42 -11.51 -25.23 -45.64
N TYR A 43 -10.46 -24.44 -45.91
CA TYR A 43 -9.48 -24.07 -44.87
C TYR A 43 -10.07 -23.15 -43.80
N SER A 44 -11.06 -22.32 -44.15
CA SER A 44 -11.75 -21.46 -43.20
C SER A 44 -12.62 -22.26 -42.23
N PHE A 45 -13.31 -23.30 -42.73
CA PHE A 45 -14.06 -24.23 -41.89
C PHE A 45 -13.14 -25.08 -41.00
N LEU A 46 -12.03 -25.58 -41.54
CA LEU A 46 -11.05 -26.34 -40.76
C LEU A 46 -10.44 -25.50 -39.63
N PHE A 47 -10.15 -24.22 -39.89
CA PHE A 47 -9.67 -23.28 -38.88
C PHE A 47 -10.72 -23.04 -37.78
N LEU A 48 -11.99 -22.88 -38.14
CA LEU A 48 -13.07 -22.68 -37.17
C LEU A 48 -13.28 -23.89 -36.27
N ILE A 49 -13.20 -25.10 -36.84
CA ILE A 49 -13.29 -26.37 -36.09
C ILE A 49 -12.10 -26.51 -35.13
N LEU A 50 -10.87 -26.24 -35.59
CA LEU A 50 -9.68 -26.25 -34.73
C LEU A 50 -9.77 -25.22 -33.60
N PHE A 51 -10.29 -24.02 -33.89
CA PHE A 51 -10.49 -22.96 -32.89
C PHE A 51 -11.52 -23.36 -31.83
N LEU A 52 -12.65 -23.96 -32.24
CA LEU A 52 -13.67 -24.49 -31.33
C LEU A 52 -13.15 -25.68 -30.51
N PHE A 53 -12.38 -26.57 -31.13
CA PHE A 53 -11.75 -27.71 -30.46
C PHE A 53 -10.76 -27.24 -29.38
N PHE A 54 -9.97 -26.20 -29.67
CA PHE A 54 -9.05 -25.60 -28.70
C PHE A 54 -9.78 -24.96 -27.50
N PHE A 55 -10.96 -24.37 -27.72
CA PHE A 55 -11.78 -23.80 -26.66
C PHE A 55 -12.49 -24.87 -25.80
N ILE A 56 -12.90 -26.00 -26.39
CA ILE A 56 -13.60 -27.08 -25.69
C ILE A 56 -12.61 -27.99 -24.92
N LEU A 57 -11.37 -28.16 -25.43
CA LEU A 57 -10.35 -29.02 -24.82
C LEU A 57 -9.29 -28.27 -24.01
N SER A 58 -9.37 -26.94 -23.91
CA SER A 58 -8.52 -26.21 -22.97
C SER A 58 -8.94 -26.57 -21.54
N PRO A 59 -8.09 -27.25 -20.75
CA PRO A 59 -8.39 -27.53 -19.36
C PRO A 59 -8.53 -26.19 -18.63
N SER A 60 -9.56 -26.08 -17.79
CA SER A 60 -9.75 -24.92 -16.93
C SER A 60 -8.46 -24.66 -16.13
N PRO A 61 -8.05 -23.40 -15.94
CA PRO A 61 -6.87 -23.10 -15.13
C PRO A 61 -7.03 -23.74 -13.75
N PRO A 62 -5.97 -24.32 -13.17
CA PRO A 62 -6.06 -25.00 -11.89
C PRO A 62 -6.62 -24.03 -10.86
N SER A 63 -7.76 -24.38 -10.26
CA SER A 63 -8.35 -23.61 -9.17
C SER A 63 -7.28 -23.43 -8.11
N SER A 64 -6.96 -22.18 -7.80
CA SER A 64 -6.09 -21.82 -6.69
C SER A 64 -6.48 -22.65 -5.47
N SER A 65 -5.50 -23.38 -4.93
CA SER A 65 -5.60 -24.12 -3.69
C SER A 65 -6.35 -23.32 -2.63
N LYS A 66 -7.50 -23.85 -2.18
CA LYS A 66 -8.19 -23.35 -0.99
C LYS A 66 -7.20 -23.36 0.17
N PRO A 67 -7.03 -22.26 0.93
CA PRO A 67 -6.24 -22.32 2.14
C PRO A 67 -6.94 -23.22 3.17
N PRO A 68 -6.17 -23.87 4.07
CA PRO A 68 -6.71 -24.73 5.09
C PRO A 68 -7.28 -23.88 6.23
N PHE A 69 -8.49 -23.36 6.06
CA PHE A 69 -9.40 -22.99 7.15
C PHE A 69 -10.80 -23.34 6.69
N SER A 70 -11.38 -24.39 7.30
CA SER A 70 -12.71 -24.87 6.95
C SER A 70 -13.74 -23.75 7.10
N GLY A 71 -14.43 -23.40 6.01
CA GLY A 71 -15.50 -22.40 5.94
C GLY A 71 -16.79 -22.72 6.73
N ARG A 72 -16.69 -23.47 7.84
CA ARG A 72 -17.82 -23.75 8.74
C ARG A 72 -17.93 -22.78 9.92
N GLU A 73 -16.92 -21.96 10.21
CA GLU A 73 -16.97 -20.97 11.30
C GLU A 73 -17.09 -19.51 10.84
N LEU A 74 -16.65 -19.20 9.62
CA LEU A 74 -16.72 -17.83 9.09
C LEU A 74 -18.19 -17.49 8.76
N GLY A 75 -18.74 -16.50 9.45
CA GLY A 75 -20.12 -16.07 9.23
C GLY A 75 -21.19 -16.88 9.96
N GLY A 76 -20.81 -17.77 10.89
CA GLY A 76 -21.77 -18.39 11.80
C GLY A 76 -22.29 -17.43 12.89
N PRO A 77 -23.40 -17.72 13.57
CA PRO A 77 -24.01 -16.80 14.55
C PRO A 77 -23.08 -16.38 15.70
N LEU A 78 -22.20 -17.28 16.16
CA LEU A 78 -21.21 -16.97 17.21
C LEU A 78 -20.13 -16.01 16.71
N TRP A 79 -19.67 -16.20 15.48
CA TRP A 79 -18.70 -15.32 14.84
C TRP A 79 -19.30 -13.92 14.66
N GLU A 80 -20.52 -13.83 14.12
CA GLU A 80 -21.22 -12.56 13.93
C GLU A 80 -21.44 -11.83 15.27
N LYS A 81 -21.84 -12.56 16.32
CA LYS A 81 -21.99 -11.99 17.66
C LYS A 81 -20.66 -11.43 18.20
N LYS A 82 -19.54 -12.12 17.97
CA LYS A 82 -18.20 -11.65 18.38
C LYS A 82 -17.78 -10.40 17.60
N VAL A 83 -18.02 -10.40 16.29
CA VAL A 83 -17.76 -9.27 15.39
C VAL A 83 -18.58 -8.04 15.82
N ALA A 84 -19.90 -8.18 15.95
CA ALA A 84 -20.80 -7.12 16.37
C ALA A 84 -20.45 -6.60 17.78
N LYS A 85 -20.13 -7.48 18.74
CA LYS A 85 -19.71 -7.09 20.09
C LYS A 85 -18.42 -6.27 20.09
N SER A 86 -17.44 -6.65 19.29
CA SER A 86 -16.16 -5.93 19.19
C SER A 86 -16.36 -4.52 18.62
N ALA A 87 -17.15 -4.44 17.55
CA ALA A 87 -17.45 -3.22 16.80
C ALA A 87 -18.48 -2.31 17.48
N ARG A 88 -19.05 -2.69 18.63
CA ARG A 88 -20.03 -1.86 19.33
C ARG A 88 -19.36 -0.71 20.10
N PRO A 89 -19.70 0.56 19.81
CA PRO A 89 -19.24 1.70 20.62
C PRO A 89 -19.98 1.74 21.97
N LYS A 90 -19.37 2.41 22.96
CA LYS A 90 -19.96 2.60 24.30
C LYS A 90 -21.08 3.64 24.30
N SER A 91 -21.00 4.66 23.44
CA SER A 91 -22.02 5.72 23.30
C SER A 91 -22.60 5.73 21.88
N ARG A 92 -23.77 6.35 21.70
CA ARG A 92 -24.39 6.54 20.37
C ARG A 92 -23.61 7.46 19.45
N SER A 93 -22.76 8.34 20.01
CA SER A 93 -21.88 9.25 19.27
C SER A 93 -20.51 8.64 18.95
N GLY A 94 -20.18 7.48 19.53
CA GLY A 94 -18.90 6.81 19.31
C GLY A 94 -18.77 6.29 17.88
N LEU A 95 -17.54 6.25 17.39
CA LEU A 95 -17.25 5.72 16.07
C LEU A 95 -17.33 4.19 16.09
N THR A 96 -17.75 3.62 14.96
CA THR A 96 -17.58 2.19 14.66
C THR A 96 -16.54 2.08 13.54
N VAL A 97 -15.38 1.51 13.86
CA VAL A 97 -14.18 1.55 13.00
C VAL A 97 -13.68 0.15 12.65
N LEU A 98 -13.51 -0.12 11.36
CA LEU A 98 -12.71 -1.24 10.88
C LEU A 98 -11.24 -0.80 10.82
N VAL A 99 -10.36 -1.50 11.52
CA VAL A 99 -8.91 -1.28 11.43
C VAL A 99 -8.27 -2.45 10.71
N THR A 100 -7.80 -2.22 9.47
CA THR A 100 -7.01 -3.25 8.77
C THR A 100 -5.54 -3.13 9.18
N GLY A 101 -4.82 -4.25 9.23
CA GLY A 101 -3.46 -4.29 9.77
C GLY A 101 -3.44 -4.09 11.28
N ALA A 102 -4.52 -4.49 11.97
CA ALA A 102 -4.71 -4.25 13.40
C ALA A 102 -3.62 -4.91 14.25
N ALA A 103 -3.10 -6.08 13.86
CA ALA A 103 -2.00 -6.75 14.56
C ALA A 103 -0.61 -6.21 14.14
N GLY A 104 -0.57 -5.22 13.24
CA GLY A 104 0.61 -4.43 12.89
C GLY A 104 0.96 -3.39 13.97
N PHE A 105 2.14 -2.77 13.84
CA PHE A 105 2.65 -1.80 14.81
C PHE A 105 1.68 -0.64 15.04
N VAL A 106 1.40 0.17 14.01
CA VAL A 106 0.50 1.34 14.14
C VAL A 106 -0.93 0.89 14.44
N GLY A 107 -1.42 -0.15 13.76
CA GLY A 107 -2.79 -0.64 13.91
C GLY A 107 -3.13 -1.05 15.32
N THR A 108 -2.21 -1.69 16.05
CA THR A 108 -2.46 -2.08 17.44
C THR A 108 -2.66 -0.88 18.34
N HIS A 109 -1.78 0.12 18.24
CA HIS A 109 -1.85 1.31 19.09
C HIS A 109 -3.08 2.18 18.76
N VAL A 110 -3.43 2.33 17.48
CA VAL A 110 -4.65 3.03 17.07
C VAL A 110 -5.89 2.32 17.57
N SER A 111 -5.95 0.99 17.43
CA SER A 111 -7.10 0.19 17.86
C SER A 111 -7.33 0.28 19.37
N VAL A 112 -6.26 0.19 20.18
CA VAL A 112 -6.34 0.35 21.63
C VAL A 112 -6.79 1.76 22.02
N ALA A 113 -6.26 2.80 21.35
CA ALA A 113 -6.62 4.17 21.64
C ALA A 113 -8.11 4.46 21.36
N LEU A 114 -8.62 4.00 20.21
CA LEU A 114 -10.04 4.08 19.84
C LEU A 114 -10.92 3.35 20.87
N LYS A 115 -10.57 2.10 21.20
CA LYS A 115 -11.37 1.31 22.15
C LYS A 115 -11.38 1.92 23.55
N ARG A 116 -10.25 2.48 24.01
CA ARG A 116 -10.15 3.20 25.29
C ARG A 116 -11.01 4.46 25.31
N ARG A 117 -11.07 5.19 24.19
CA ARG A 117 -11.96 6.37 24.02
C ARG A 117 -13.45 6.00 24.09
N GLY A 118 -13.78 4.72 23.85
CA GLY A 118 -15.14 4.21 23.88
C GLY A 118 -15.70 3.90 22.49
N ASP A 119 -14.89 3.98 21.44
CA ASP A 119 -15.29 3.61 20.09
C ASP A 119 -15.42 2.08 19.94
N GLY A 120 -16.23 1.68 18.98
CA GLY A 120 -16.35 0.32 18.49
C GLY A 120 -15.22 0.01 17.52
N VAL A 121 -14.50 -1.09 17.72
CA VAL A 121 -13.33 -1.43 16.91
C VAL A 121 -13.39 -2.89 16.51
N LEU A 122 -13.25 -3.15 15.22
CA LEU A 122 -12.99 -4.49 14.68
C LEU A 122 -11.64 -4.49 13.98
N GLY A 123 -10.79 -5.45 14.32
CA GLY A 123 -9.50 -5.63 13.65
C GLY A 123 -9.57 -6.65 12.52
N LEU A 124 -8.79 -6.43 11.46
CA LEU A 124 -8.52 -7.40 10.41
C LEU A 124 -7.01 -7.45 10.15
N ASP A 125 -6.40 -8.63 10.15
CA ASP A 125 -4.99 -8.83 9.81
C ASP A 125 -4.78 -10.25 9.25
N ASN A 126 -3.92 -10.42 8.25
CA ASN A 126 -3.63 -11.74 7.68
C ASN A 126 -2.48 -12.47 8.36
N PHE A 127 -1.86 -11.87 9.38
CA PHE A 127 -0.73 -12.43 10.14
C PHE A 127 0.42 -12.93 9.25
N ASN A 128 0.64 -12.29 8.08
CA ASN A 128 1.71 -12.66 7.16
C ASN A 128 3.09 -12.76 7.84
N HIS A 129 3.98 -13.52 7.22
CA HIS A 129 5.31 -13.87 7.72
C HIS A 129 6.42 -12.89 7.29
N TYR A 130 6.07 -11.64 6.94
CA TYR A 130 7.08 -10.60 6.60
C TYR A 130 8.09 -10.38 7.74
N TYR A 131 7.65 -10.55 8.98
CA TYR A 131 8.50 -10.72 10.15
C TYR A 131 7.87 -11.76 11.10
N ASP A 132 8.57 -12.09 12.19
CA ASP A 132 8.13 -13.07 13.18
C ASP A 132 6.67 -12.85 13.61
N VAL A 133 5.82 -13.84 13.30
CA VAL A 133 4.37 -13.83 13.55
C VAL A 133 4.07 -13.80 15.05
N SER A 134 4.97 -14.31 15.90
CA SER A 134 4.80 -14.29 17.35
C SER A 134 4.63 -12.87 17.90
N LEU A 135 5.28 -11.87 17.28
CA LEU A 135 5.11 -10.47 17.64
C LEU A 135 3.71 -9.96 17.30
N LYS A 136 3.15 -10.32 16.14
CA LYS A 136 1.76 -10.00 15.78
C LYS A 136 0.78 -10.69 16.72
N ARG A 137 1.01 -11.95 17.08
CA ARG A 137 0.20 -12.67 18.08
C ARG A 137 0.30 -12.06 19.48
N GLY A 138 1.47 -11.55 19.84
CA GLY A 138 1.67 -10.75 21.06
C GLY A 138 0.80 -9.51 21.07
N ARG A 139 0.75 -8.78 19.93
CA ARG A 139 -0.14 -7.62 19.76
C ARG A 139 -1.62 -8.01 19.76
N GLN A 140 -1.99 -9.11 19.13
CA GLN A 140 -3.35 -9.66 19.17
C GLN A 140 -3.82 -9.86 20.62
N LYS A 141 -2.98 -10.43 21.50
CA LYS A 141 -3.32 -10.59 22.92
C LYS A 141 -3.56 -9.25 23.63
N VAL A 142 -2.84 -8.18 23.25
CA VAL A 142 -3.08 -6.83 23.78
C VAL A 142 -4.46 -6.31 23.32
N LEU A 143 -4.82 -6.56 22.06
CA LEU A 143 -6.11 -6.18 21.49
C LEU A 143 -7.27 -6.93 22.13
N GLU A 144 -7.12 -8.26 22.30
CA GLU A 144 -8.13 -9.11 22.95
C GLU A 144 -8.38 -8.68 24.40
N LYS A 145 -7.32 -8.38 25.17
CA LYS A 145 -7.43 -7.82 26.53
C LYS A 145 -8.15 -6.48 26.56
N SER A 146 -8.09 -5.71 25.47
CA SER A 146 -8.81 -4.45 25.31
C SER A 146 -10.26 -4.65 24.83
N GLY A 147 -10.71 -5.89 24.64
CA GLY A 147 -12.04 -6.22 24.13
C GLY A 147 -12.19 -6.03 22.62
N ILE A 148 -11.09 -6.13 21.87
CA ILE A 148 -11.04 -5.99 20.42
C ILE A 148 -10.83 -7.38 19.82
N PHE A 149 -11.75 -7.80 18.95
CA PHE A 149 -11.61 -8.99 18.15
C PHE A 149 -10.83 -8.65 16.87
N VAL A 150 -9.78 -9.42 16.60
CA VAL A 150 -9.04 -9.37 15.34
C VAL A 150 -9.43 -10.60 14.52
N ILE A 151 -10.03 -10.36 13.37
CA ILE A 151 -10.28 -11.39 12.37
C ILE A 151 -8.95 -11.69 11.67
N GLU A 152 -8.61 -12.96 11.63
CA GLU A 152 -7.52 -13.46 10.80
C GLU A 152 -8.04 -13.68 9.38
N GLY A 153 -7.56 -12.86 8.44
CA GLY A 153 -8.02 -12.88 7.06
C GLY A 153 -7.31 -11.86 6.18
N ASP A 154 -7.35 -12.10 4.87
CA ASP A 154 -6.72 -11.22 3.88
C ASP A 154 -7.72 -10.19 3.34
N ILE A 155 -7.26 -8.96 3.10
CA ILE A 155 -8.06 -7.91 2.48
C ILE A 155 -8.37 -8.19 1.00
N ASN A 156 -7.76 -9.21 0.41
CA ASN A 156 -8.11 -9.70 -0.92
C ASN A 156 -9.23 -10.75 -0.91
N ASP A 157 -9.66 -11.21 0.26
CA ASP A 157 -10.84 -12.07 0.38
C ASP A 157 -12.11 -11.21 0.36
N MET A 158 -12.67 -11.03 -0.84
CA MET A 158 -13.89 -10.25 -1.03
C MET A 158 -15.10 -10.88 -0.33
N GLY A 159 -15.17 -12.21 -0.20
CA GLY A 159 -16.24 -12.88 0.53
C GLY A 159 -16.22 -12.51 2.01
N LEU A 160 -15.03 -12.54 2.61
CA LEU A 160 -14.81 -12.09 3.98
C LEU A 160 -15.15 -10.60 4.16
N LEU A 161 -14.66 -9.73 3.29
CA LEU A 161 -14.92 -8.30 3.40
C LEU A 161 -16.41 -7.98 3.30
N ASN A 162 -17.13 -8.58 2.32
CA ASN A 162 -18.57 -8.42 2.21
C ASN A 162 -19.27 -8.88 3.50
N LYS A 163 -18.92 -10.07 4.02
CA LYS A 163 -19.53 -10.58 5.26
C LYS A 163 -19.28 -9.68 6.47
N ILE A 164 -18.09 -9.08 6.59
CA ILE A 164 -17.77 -8.12 7.65
C ILE A 164 -18.68 -6.89 7.55
N PHE A 165 -18.87 -6.34 6.35
CA PHE A 165 -19.70 -5.15 6.13
C PHE A 165 -21.20 -5.43 6.23
N ASP A 166 -21.64 -6.65 5.93
CA ASP A 166 -23.02 -7.10 6.17
C ASP A 166 -23.33 -7.22 7.67
N THR A 167 -22.33 -7.62 8.45
CA THR A 167 -22.47 -7.81 9.91
C THR A 167 -22.40 -6.48 10.68
N VAL A 168 -21.61 -5.52 10.19
CA VAL A 168 -21.33 -4.27 10.90
C VAL A 168 -21.43 -3.07 9.99
N ARG A 169 -22.28 -2.12 10.37
CA ARG A 169 -22.39 -0.80 9.74
C ARG A 169 -21.27 0.11 10.24
N PHE A 170 -20.14 0.13 9.53
CA PHE A 170 -19.00 0.98 9.89
C PHE A 170 -19.28 2.46 9.61
N THR A 171 -18.85 3.31 10.54
CA THR A 171 -18.80 4.76 10.32
C THR A 171 -17.51 5.16 9.63
N HIS A 172 -16.42 4.45 9.94
CA HIS A 172 -15.09 4.74 9.46
C HIS A 172 -14.31 3.47 9.17
N VAL A 173 -13.32 3.59 8.28
CA VAL A 173 -12.28 2.60 8.05
C VAL A 173 -10.92 3.25 8.28
N MET A 174 -10.08 2.62 9.08
CA MET A 174 -8.67 2.95 9.28
C MET A 174 -7.81 1.88 8.59
N HIS A 175 -7.42 2.15 7.35
CA HIS A 175 -6.70 1.20 6.50
C HIS A 175 -5.18 1.30 6.71
N LEU A 176 -4.62 0.38 7.50
CA LEU A 176 -3.19 0.31 7.82
C LEU A 176 -2.53 -0.98 7.32
N ALA A 177 -3.31 -1.94 6.81
CA ALA A 177 -2.78 -3.13 6.14
C ALA A 177 -2.05 -2.73 4.85
N ALA A 178 -0.77 -3.08 4.76
CA ALA A 178 0.03 -2.93 3.57
C ALA A 178 1.26 -3.83 3.66
N GLN A 179 1.78 -4.27 2.51
CA GLN A 179 3.16 -4.67 2.44
C GLN A 179 4.03 -3.41 2.49
N ALA A 180 4.94 -3.35 3.46
CA ALA A 180 5.67 -2.14 3.79
C ALA A 180 7.18 -2.33 3.76
N GLY A 181 7.91 -1.21 3.73
CA GLY A 181 9.36 -1.18 3.67
C GLY A 181 9.88 -1.07 2.24
N VAL A 182 10.93 -0.28 2.02
CA VAL A 182 11.51 -0.04 0.69
C VAL A 182 12.30 -1.26 0.20
N ARG A 183 13.11 -1.85 1.08
CA ARG A 183 14.09 -2.88 0.71
C ARG A 183 13.47 -4.22 0.31
N TYR A 184 12.38 -4.62 0.97
CA TYR A 184 11.72 -5.90 0.70
C TYR A 184 10.98 -5.92 -0.65
N ALA A 185 10.70 -4.74 -1.24
CA ALA A 185 10.10 -4.65 -2.57
C ALA A 185 10.99 -5.21 -3.67
N MET A 186 12.31 -5.23 -3.46
CA MET A 186 13.25 -5.88 -4.37
C MET A 186 13.24 -7.41 -4.24
N GLN A 187 12.83 -7.94 -3.09
CA GLN A 187 12.82 -9.39 -2.83
C GLN A 187 11.49 -10.03 -3.25
N ASN A 188 10.36 -9.37 -2.96
CA ASN A 188 9.04 -9.88 -3.29
C ASN A 188 8.12 -8.75 -3.80
N PRO A 189 8.36 -8.24 -5.02
CA PRO A 189 7.59 -7.12 -5.59
C PRO A 189 6.09 -7.42 -5.72
N LYS A 190 5.72 -8.67 -6.03
CA LYS A 190 4.32 -9.10 -6.19
C LYS A 190 3.49 -8.86 -4.92
N SER A 191 4.08 -9.06 -3.75
CA SER A 191 3.39 -8.82 -2.47
C SER A 191 2.94 -7.36 -2.30
N TYR A 192 3.67 -6.39 -2.88
CA TYR A 192 3.30 -4.98 -2.83
C TYR A 192 2.11 -4.67 -3.71
N VAL A 193 2.06 -5.20 -4.93
CA VAL A 193 0.91 -5.01 -5.83
C VAL A 193 -0.33 -5.69 -5.23
N ASN A 194 -0.18 -6.92 -4.74
CA ASN A 194 -1.29 -7.68 -4.17
C ASN A 194 -1.88 -7.03 -2.92
N SER A 195 -1.05 -6.59 -1.97
CA SER A 195 -1.56 -5.98 -0.74
C SER A 195 -1.88 -4.49 -0.88
N ASN A 196 -1.04 -3.71 -1.56
CA ASN A 196 -1.16 -2.24 -1.54
C ASN A 196 -2.07 -1.70 -2.65
N ILE A 197 -2.23 -2.44 -3.75
CA ILE A 197 -3.08 -2.02 -4.88
C ILE A 197 -4.36 -2.85 -4.89
N ALA A 198 -4.28 -4.16 -5.16
CA ALA A 198 -5.47 -5.01 -5.24
C ALA A 198 -6.26 -5.01 -3.93
N GLY A 199 -5.58 -5.24 -2.80
CA GLY A 199 -6.21 -5.20 -1.48
C GLY A 199 -6.82 -3.85 -1.11
N PHE A 200 -6.21 -2.73 -1.54
CA PHE A 200 -6.78 -1.41 -1.28
C PHE A 200 -8.02 -1.14 -2.13
N VAL A 201 -8.00 -1.52 -3.41
CA VAL A 201 -9.17 -1.45 -4.30
C VAL A 201 -10.32 -2.30 -3.76
N ASN A 202 -10.04 -3.55 -3.35
CA ASN A 202 -11.03 -4.44 -2.75
C ASN A 202 -11.72 -3.82 -1.52
N LEU A 203 -10.94 -3.18 -0.65
CA LEU A 203 -11.48 -2.46 0.50
C LEU A 203 -12.33 -1.25 0.09
N LEU A 204 -11.90 -0.47 -0.90
CA LEU A 204 -12.66 0.67 -1.40
C LEU A 204 -13.97 0.23 -2.08
N GLU A 205 -13.98 -0.91 -2.77
CA GLU A 205 -15.17 -1.50 -3.38
C GLU A 205 -16.24 -1.86 -2.34
N VAL A 206 -15.87 -2.50 -1.22
CA VAL A 206 -16.85 -2.78 -0.15
C VAL A 206 -17.28 -1.50 0.57
N CYS A 207 -16.39 -0.53 0.75
CA CYS A 207 -16.75 0.79 1.31
C CYS A 207 -17.73 1.54 0.40
N LYS A 208 -17.53 1.49 -0.91
CA LYS A 208 -18.39 2.10 -1.92
C LYS A 208 -19.80 1.51 -1.89
N SER A 209 -19.90 0.19 -1.75
CA SER A 209 -21.17 -0.55 -1.75
C SER A 209 -21.94 -0.40 -0.44
N ALA A 210 -21.25 -0.11 0.67
CA ALA A 210 -21.87 0.11 1.97
C ALA A 210 -22.86 1.29 1.97
N ASN A 211 -23.90 1.18 2.81
CA ASN A 211 -24.87 2.24 3.03
C ASN A 211 -25.06 2.45 4.55
N PRO A 212 -24.60 3.56 5.14
CA PRO A 212 -23.95 4.67 4.46
C PRO A 212 -22.53 4.24 4.09
N GLN A 213 -21.91 4.95 3.17
CA GLN A 213 -20.50 4.71 2.93
C GLN A 213 -19.69 5.23 4.12
N PRO A 214 -18.73 4.47 4.68
CA PRO A 214 -17.87 4.95 5.74
C PRO A 214 -16.91 6.02 5.20
N ALA A 215 -16.38 6.87 6.08
CA ALA A 215 -15.20 7.66 5.77
C ALA A 215 -13.94 6.81 5.88
N VAL A 216 -12.99 6.96 4.96
CA VAL A 216 -11.77 6.14 4.91
C VAL A 216 -10.56 6.99 5.26
N VAL A 217 -9.85 6.60 6.31
CA VAL A 217 -8.53 7.11 6.63
C VAL A 217 -7.52 6.01 6.34
N TRP A 218 -6.46 6.30 5.59
CA TRP A 218 -5.52 5.26 5.15
C TRP A 218 -4.06 5.71 5.22
N ALA A 219 -3.16 4.75 5.40
CA ALA A 219 -1.73 5.01 5.46
C ALA A 219 -1.09 5.13 4.06
N SER A 220 -0.81 6.35 3.64
CA SER A 220 0.22 6.64 2.64
C SER A 220 1.62 6.61 3.30
N SER A 221 2.63 7.22 2.67
CA SER A 221 4.02 7.15 3.13
C SER A 221 4.79 8.39 2.68
N SER A 222 5.72 8.87 3.50
CA SER A 222 6.66 9.91 3.08
C SER A 222 7.54 9.48 1.90
N SER A 223 7.61 8.19 1.59
CA SER A 223 8.35 7.68 0.42
C SER A 223 7.80 8.19 -0.92
N VAL A 224 6.56 8.69 -0.98
CA VAL A 224 6.00 9.27 -2.21
C VAL A 224 6.76 10.51 -2.67
N TYR A 225 7.46 11.19 -1.76
CA TYR A 225 8.35 12.30 -2.10
C TYR A 225 9.56 11.87 -2.94
N GLY A 226 9.87 10.57 -2.97
CA GLY A 226 10.79 9.98 -3.95
C GLY A 226 12.13 10.70 -4.02
N LEU A 227 12.48 11.18 -5.22
CA LEU A 227 13.73 11.87 -5.51
C LEU A 227 13.69 13.39 -5.26
N ASN A 228 12.70 13.89 -4.52
CA ASN A 228 12.65 15.31 -4.19
C ASN A 228 13.80 15.72 -3.25
N PHE A 229 14.46 16.84 -3.58
CA PHE A 229 15.50 17.45 -2.76
C PHE A 229 14.99 18.62 -1.90
N LYS A 230 13.84 19.20 -2.26
CA LYS A 230 13.21 20.29 -1.52
C LYS A 230 12.73 19.78 -0.16
N VAL A 231 13.18 20.43 0.91
CA VAL A 231 12.73 20.17 2.29
C VAL A 231 12.42 21.48 3.01
N PRO A 232 11.50 21.48 4.01
CA PRO A 232 10.67 20.35 4.44
C PRO A 232 9.63 19.95 3.38
N PHE A 233 9.36 18.65 3.27
CA PHE A 233 8.42 18.09 2.31
C PHE A 233 6.99 18.54 2.62
N SER A 234 6.32 19.11 1.62
CA SER A 234 4.94 19.62 1.70
C SER A 234 3.99 18.71 0.94
N GLU A 235 2.73 18.62 1.36
CA GLU A 235 1.70 17.87 0.63
C GLU A 235 1.45 18.46 -0.77
N LYS A 236 1.84 19.73 -0.99
CA LYS A 236 1.78 20.41 -2.29
C LYS A 236 2.94 20.07 -3.24
N ASP A 237 3.99 19.41 -2.75
CA ASP A 237 5.13 19.08 -3.59
C ASP A 237 4.75 17.97 -4.60
N ARG A 238 5.35 18.03 -5.79
CA ARG A 238 5.17 17.01 -6.82
C ARG A 238 5.76 15.68 -6.36
N THR A 239 5.08 14.57 -6.65
CA THR A 239 5.43 13.22 -6.18
C THR A 239 5.36 12.19 -7.31
N ASP A 240 5.81 12.57 -8.50
CA ASP A 240 5.74 11.79 -9.74
C ASP A 240 7.01 10.97 -10.03
N GLN A 241 8.04 11.08 -9.18
CA GLN A 241 9.32 10.38 -9.32
C GLN A 241 9.62 9.47 -8.11
N PRO A 242 8.86 8.37 -7.93
CA PRO A 242 9.06 7.46 -6.81
C PRO A 242 10.42 6.74 -6.91
N ALA A 243 11.18 6.75 -5.81
CA ALA A 243 12.51 6.12 -5.75
C ALA A 243 12.47 4.58 -5.59
N SER A 244 11.29 3.98 -5.38
CA SER A 244 11.13 2.54 -5.17
C SER A 244 9.74 2.05 -5.55
N LEU A 245 9.58 0.73 -5.75
CA LEU A 245 8.27 0.12 -5.98
C LEU A 245 7.32 0.37 -4.80
N TYR A 246 7.79 0.32 -3.55
CA TYR A 246 6.96 0.66 -2.39
C TYR A 246 6.41 2.09 -2.51
N ALA A 247 7.26 3.07 -2.83
CA ALA A 247 6.84 4.45 -3.06
C ALA A 247 5.82 4.56 -4.21
N ALA A 248 6.07 3.86 -5.33
CA ALA A 248 5.16 3.83 -6.45
C ALA A 248 3.78 3.28 -6.07
N THR A 249 3.72 2.17 -5.31
CA THR A 249 2.43 1.61 -4.86
C THR A 249 1.67 2.55 -3.91
N LYS A 250 2.37 3.26 -3.02
CA LYS A 250 1.74 4.26 -2.15
C LYS A 250 1.24 5.47 -2.93
N LYS A 251 2.00 5.92 -3.93
CA LYS A 251 1.56 7.01 -4.80
C LYS A 251 0.35 6.60 -5.65
N ALA A 252 0.38 5.41 -6.24
CA ALA A 252 -0.77 4.84 -6.96
C ALA A 252 -2.00 4.74 -6.04
N GLY A 253 -1.83 4.37 -4.78
CA GLY A 253 -2.89 4.41 -3.78
C GLY A 253 -3.51 5.80 -3.59
N GLU A 254 -2.73 6.88 -3.62
CA GLU A 254 -3.28 8.25 -3.56
C GLU A 254 -4.16 8.59 -4.77
N GLU A 255 -3.74 8.20 -5.97
CA GLU A 255 -4.49 8.44 -7.21
C GLU A 255 -5.75 7.57 -7.31
N ILE A 256 -5.67 6.31 -6.86
CA ILE A 256 -6.83 5.40 -6.74
C ILE A 256 -7.82 5.99 -5.74
N ALA A 257 -7.35 6.39 -4.56
CA ALA A 257 -8.21 7.01 -3.54
C ALA A 257 -8.90 8.27 -4.07
N HIS A 258 -8.16 9.15 -4.77
CA HIS A 258 -8.75 10.33 -5.40
C HIS A 258 -9.86 9.95 -6.39
N SER A 259 -9.61 8.95 -7.24
CA SER A 259 -10.60 8.48 -8.22
C SER A 259 -11.89 7.98 -7.54
N TYR A 260 -11.76 7.22 -6.45
CA TYR A 260 -12.91 6.72 -5.69
C TYR A 260 -13.68 7.84 -4.97
N ASN A 261 -12.97 8.81 -4.40
CA ASN A 261 -13.60 10.01 -3.84
C ASN A 261 -14.36 10.77 -4.94
N HIS A 262 -13.71 11.00 -6.08
CA HIS A 262 -14.25 11.78 -7.18
C HIS A 262 -15.47 11.13 -7.82
N ILE A 263 -15.42 9.82 -8.11
CA ILE A 263 -16.48 9.11 -8.84
C ILE A 263 -17.62 8.71 -7.90
N TYR A 264 -17.29 8.19 -6.70
CA TYR A 264 -18.28 7.55 -5.82
C TYR A 264 -18.67 8.37 -4.59
N GLY A 265 -17.99 9.48 -4.31
CA GLY A 265 -18.33 10.33 -3.16
C GLY A 265 -17.89 9.76 -1.82
N LEU A 266 -16.85 8.92 -1.79
CA LEU A 266 -16.22 8.48 -0.55
C LEU A 266 -15.44 9.64 0.09
N SER A 267 -15.65 9.93 1.37
CA SER A 267 -14.73 10.80 2.11
C SER A 267 -13.45 10.04 2.42
N ILE A 268 -12.32 10.55 1.95
CA ILE A 268 -11.03 9.86 2.07
C ILE A 268 -9.95 10.81 2.57
N THR A 269 -9.18 10.36 3.56
CA THR A 269 -8.01 11.06 4.08
C THR A 269 -6.79 10.14 4.04
N GLY A 270 -5.76 10.52 3.27
CA GLY A 270 -4.48 9.80 3.24
C GLY A 270 -3.47 10.41 4.23
N LEU A 271 -2.77 9.54 4.96
CA LEU A 271 -1.77 9.94 5.96
C LEU A 271 -0.38 9.50 5.50
N ARG A 272 0.46 10.45 5.11
CA ARG A 272 1.87 10.23 4.77
C ARG A 272 2.67 10.11 6.06
N PHE A 273 2.84 8.88 6.54
CA PHE A 273 3.68 8.61 7.70
C PHE A 273 5.17 8.76 7.35
N PHE A 274 5.91 9.38 8.28
CA PHE A 274 7.35 9.38 8.32
C PHE A 274 7.86 8.17 9.14
N THR A 275 9.07 8.24 9.71
CA THR A 275 9.65 7.08 10.38
C THR A 275 9.02 6.89 11.77
N VAL A 276 8.03 6.01 11.85
CA VAL A 276 7.36 5.71 13.13
C VAL A 276 8.21 4.80 14.01
N TYR A 277 8.36 5.14 15.29
CA TYR A 277 9.09 4.32 16.26
C TYR A 277 8.39 4.24 17.62
N GLY A 278 8.67 3.18 18.39
CA GLY A 278 8.12 3.00 19.73
C GLY A 278 7.91 1.53 20.15
N PRO A 279 7.37 1.30 21.35
CA PRO A 279 7.01 -0.03 21.86
C PRO A 279 6.13 -0.82 20.90
N TRP A 280 6.29 -2.14 20.85
CA TRP A 280 5.59 -3.01 19.87
C TRP A 280 5.90 -2.63 18.41
N GLY A 281 7.04 -1.97 18.18
CA GLY A 281 7.58 -1.60 16.89
C GLY A 281 7.76 -2.76 15.91
N ARG A 282 8.15 -2.46 14.67
CA ARG A 282 8.54 -3.51 13.72
C ARG A 282 10.04 -3.83 13.83
N PRO A 283 10.43 -5.11 13.73
CA PRO A 283 11.83 -5.52 13.89
C PRO A 283 12.72 -5.18 12.70
N ASP A 284 12.16 -4.81 11.54
CA ASP A 284 12.90 -4.37 10.35
C ASP A 284 13.35 -2.90 10.42
N MET A 285 12.89 -2.14 11.42
CA MET A 285 13.22 -0.72 11.57
C MET A 285 14.49 -0.49 12.41
N ALA A 286 15.27 0.54 12.05
CA ALA A 286 16.59 0.87 12.61
C ALA A 286 16.69 0.76 14.14
N TYR A 287 15.85 1.47 14.89
CA TYR A 287 15.88 1.47 16.34
C TYR A 287 15.71 0.07 16.95
N PHE A 288 14.94 -0.80 16.29
CA PHE A 288 14.63 -2.13 16.78
C PHE A 288 15.76 -3.11 16.48
N PHE A 289 16.20 -3.22 15.22
CA PHE A 289 17.26 -4.16 14.87
C PHE A 289 18.62 -3.73 15.45
N PHE A 290 18.91 -2.43 15.55
CA PHE A 290 20.10 -1.97 16.27
C PHE A 290 20.07 -2.39 17.74
N THR A 291 18.93 -2.25 18.43
CA THR A 291 18.81 -2.71 19.82
C THR A 291 19.08 -4.21 19.95
N LYS A 292 18.52 -5.01 19.05
CA LYS A 292 18.76 -6.46 19.00
C LYS A 292 20.24 -6.80 18.79
N ASP A 293 20.90 -6.13 17.85
CA ASP A 293 22.28 -6.45 17.46
C ASP A 293 23.29 -5.93 18.49
N ILE A 294 23.07 -4.74 19.06
CA ILE A 294 23.86 -4.18 20.17
C ILE A 294 23.83 -5.14 21.37
N LEU A 295 22.65 -5.60 21.80
CA LEU A 295 22.51 -6.53 22.93
C LEU A 295 23.10 -7.92 22.66
N LYS A 296 23.30 -8.28 21.38
CA LYS A 296 23.96 -9.53 20.97
C LYS A 296 25.45 -9.36 20.70
N GLY A 297 26.01 -8.15 20.90
CA GLY A 297 27.41 -7.85 20.58
C GLY A 297 27.75 -7.97 19.10
N LYS A 298 26.74 -7.88 18.22
CA LYS A 298 26.87 -7.90 16.76
C LYS A 298 27.19 -6.52 16.23
N GLU A 299 27.85 -6.48 15.08
CA GLU A 299 28.14 -5.24 14.36
C GLU A 299 26.87 -4.66 13.72
N ILE A 300 26.71 -3.34 13.81
CA ILE A 300 25.63 -2.59 13.15
C ILE A 300 26.19 -1.74 12.00
N GLY A 301 25.50 -1.78 10.86
CA GLY A 301 25.82 -0.94 9.71
C GLY A 301 25.24 0.47 9.85
N ILE A 302 26.08 1.50 9.74
CA ILE A 302 25.67 2.91 9.67
C ILE A 302 25.91 3.40 8.25
N PHE A 303 24.83 3.75 7.54
CA PHE A 303 24.93 4.22 6.17
C PHE A 303 25.35 5.70 6.10
N GLN A 304 26.25 6.01 5.17
CA GLN A 304 26.67 7.35 4.81
C GLN A 304 26.59 7.56 3.30
N THR A 305 26.37 8.80 2.91
CA THR A 305 26.41 9.23 1.51
C THR A 305 27.84 9.18 0.97
N ALA A 306 28.02 9.27 -0.35
CA ALA A 306 29.35 9.20 -0.98
C ALA A 306 30.31 10.31 -0.51
N ASP A 307 29.76 11.46 -0.11
CA ASP A 307 30.46 12.60 0.48
C ASP A 307 30.55 12.55 2.02
N GLY A 308 30.29 11.38 2.63
CA GLY A 308 30.51 11.14 4.07
C GLY A 308 29.45 11.71 5.01
N ARG A 309 28.36 12.31 4.49
CA ARG A 309 27.27 12.81 5.32
C ARG A 309 26.45 11.67 5.93
N SER A 310 26.02 11.88 7.18
CA SER A 310 25.16 10.92 7.87
C SER A 310 23.72 11.04 7.40
N VAL A 311 23.09 9.89 7.19
CA VAL A 311 21.66 9.78 6.92
C VAL A 311 20.86 10.32 8.11
N ALA A 312 19.87 11.18 7.85
CA ALA A 312 18.96 11.70 8.87
C ALA A 312 17.51 11.33 8.57
N ARG A 313 16.74 11.11 9.63
CA ARG A 313 15.34 10.70 9.52
C ARG A 313 14.48 11.54 10.45
N ASP A 314 13.31 11.91 9.96
CA ASP A 314 12.22 12.41 10.79
C ASP A 314 11.59 11.22 11.54
N PHE A 315 11.98 11.05 12.80
CA PHE A 315 11.46 10.03 13.70
C PHE A 315 10.27 10.56 14.47
N THR A 316 9.12 9.90 14.31
CA THR A 316 7.88 10.26 14.98
C THR A 316 7.47 9.16 15.95
N TYR A 317 7.25 9.53 17.21
CA TYR A 317 6.89 8.56 18.24
C TYR A 317 5.46 8.05 18.01
N ILE A 318 5.24 6.77 18.29
CA ILE A 318 3.97 6.08 18.00
C ILE A 318 2.75 6.76 18.62
N ASP A 319 2.83 7.27 19.85
CA ASP A 319 1.69 7.93 20.50
C ASP A 319 1.30 9.22 19.76
N ASP A 320 2.26 9.93 19.17
CA ASP A 320 1.98 11.13 18.38
C ASP A 320 1.31 10.76 17.05
N ILE A 321 1.80 9.72 16.35
CA ILE A 321 1.14 9.17 15.15
C ILE A 321 -0.30 8.76 15.45
N VAL A 322 -0.56 8.11 16.59
CA VAL A 322 -1.90 7.71 17.01
C VAL A 322 -2.81 8.93 17.19
N LYS A 323 -2.33 10.01 17.82
CA LYS A 323 -3.11 11.26 17.91
C LYS A 323 -3.49 11.80 16.53
N GLY A 324 -2.54 11.80 15.58
CA GLY A 324 -2.81 12.21 14.19
C GLY A 324 -3.85 11.33 13.50
N CYS A 325 -3.77 10.00 13.67
CA CYS A 325 -4.76 9.06 13.14
C CYS A 325 -6.17 9.27 13.73
N LEU A 326 -6.28 9.46 15.04
CA LEU A 326 -7.55 9.71 15.70
C LEU A 326 -8.15 11.06 15.26
N ALA A 327 -7.35 12.12 15.22
CA ALA A 327 -7.80 13.43 14.75
C ALA A 327 -8.24 13.41 13.27
N ALA A 328 -7.57 12.61 12.43
CA ALA A 328 -7.98 12.43 11.04
C ALA A 328 -9.36 11.74 10.92
N LEU A 329 -9.65 10.76 11.79
CA LEU A 329 -10.97 10.14 11.90
C LEU A 329 -12.01 11.15 12.40
N ASP A 330 -11.70 11.89 13.45
CA ASP A 330 -12.65 12.81 14.09
C ASP A 330 -13.05 13.97 13.18
N THR A 331 -12.11 14.44 12.35
CA THR A 331 -12.35 15.55 11.41
C THR A 331 -12.82 15.08 10.02
N ALA A 332 -12.95 13.76 9.83
CA ALA A 332 -13.47 13.22 8.57
C ALA A 332 -14.94 13.61 8.40
N LYS A 333 -15.27 14.19 7.24
CA LYS A 333 -16.65 14.46 6.88
C LYS A 333 -17.34 13.16 6.44
N LYS A 334 -18.67 13.14 6.49
CA LYS A 334 -19.43 12.02 5.94
C LYS A 334 -19.18 11.90 4.44
N SER A 335 -19.05 10.66 3.97
CA SER A 335 -19.16 10.35 2.54
C SER A 335 -20.50 10.86 2.00
N THR A 336 -20.50 11.37 0.78
CA THR A 336 -21.71 11.86 0.10
C THR A 336 -22.34 10.78 -0.78
N GLY A 337 -21.60 9.72 -1.10
CA GLY A 337 -22.11 8.59 -1.85
C GLY A 337 -22.99 7.65 -1.02
N SER A 338 -23.86 6.92 -1.72
CA SER A 338 -24.68 5.85 -1.14
C SER A 338 -24.92 4.79 -2.21
N GLY A 339 -24.70 3.51 -1.88
CA GLY A 339 -24.95 2.40 -2.80
C GLY A 339 -24.21 2.55 -4.13
N GLY A 340 -22.96 3.01 -4.08
CA GLY A 340 -22.12 3.24 -5.26
C GLY A 340 -22.46 4.45 -6.13
N LYS A 341 -23.41 5.31 -5.73
CA LYS A 341 -23.75 6.54 -6.48
C LYS A 341 -23.36 7.78 -5.67
N LYS A 342 -22.59 8.69 -6.29
CA LYS A 342 -22.20 9.98 -5.71
C LYS A 342 -23.39 10.95 -5.72
N LYS A 343 -23.65 11.62 -4.60
CA LYS A 343 -24.69 12.67 -4.49
C LYS A 343 -24.13 14.10 -4.44
N GLY A 344 -22.83 14.25 -4.24
CA GLY A 344 -22.16 15.55 -4.13
C GLY A 344 -20.66 15.40 -3.89
N ALA A 345 -19.92 16.50 -3.78
CA ALA A 345 -18.48 16.46 -3.50
C ALA A 345 -18.20 15.94 -2.09
N ALA A 346 -17.30 14.95 -1.98
CA ALA A 346 -16.85 14.41 -0.69
C ALA A 346 -15.45 14.92 -0.35
N GLN A 347 -15.12 14.98 0.94
CA GLN A 347 -13.81 15.47 1.40
C GLN A 347 -12.68 14.51 0.99
N PHE A 348 -11.68 15.04 0.27
CA PHE A 348 -10.40 14.38 -0.01
C PHE A 348 -9.27 15.19 0.62
N ARG A 349 -8.40 14.55 1.42
CA ARG A 349 -7.28 15.22 2.10
C ARG A 349 -6.04 14.34 2.13
N LEU A 350 -4.88 14.96 2.11
CA LEU A 350 -3.59 14.32 2.37
C LEU A 350 -2.88 15.10 3.48
N PHE A 351 -2.31 14.38 4.45
CA PHE A 351 -1.56 14.97 5.56
C PHE A 351 -0.21 14.29 5.76
N ASN A 352 0.81 15.08 5.99
CA ASN A 352 2.07 14.64 6.56
C ASN A 352 1.94 14.48 8.07
N LEU A 353 2.23 13.28 8.56
CA LEU A 353 2.35 13.01 10.00
C LEU A 353 3.81 12.65 10.31
N GLY A 354 4.59 13.70 10.62
CA GLY A 354 6.00 13.66 11.02
C GLY A 354 6.24 14.35 12.37
N ASN A 355 7.50 14.58 12.72
CA ASN A 355 7.95 15.27 13.95
C ASN A 355 8.65 16.62 13.67
N THR A 356 9.00 16.94 12.42
CA THR A 356 9.70 18.17 12.00
C THR A 356 11.14 18.33 12.53
N SER A 357 11.68 17.31 13.18
CA SER A 357 13.04 17.32 13.72
C SER A 357 13.82 16.13 13.16
N PRO A 358 14.51 16.30 12.02
CA PRO A 358 15.36 15.26 11.45
C PRO A 358 16.53 14.95 12.39
N VAL A 359 16.72 13.68 12.73
CA VAL A 359 17.81 13.25 13.61
C VAL A 359 18.76 12.30 12.86
N PRO A 360 20.09 12.52 12.92
CA PRO A 360 21.06 11.61 12.35
C PRO A 360 20.98 10.20 12.97
N VAL A 361 21.19 9.18 12.15
CA VAL A 361 21.22 7.77 12.63
C VAL A 361 22.32 7.55 13.69
N SER A 362 23.44 8.26 13.60
CA SER A 362 24.50 8.22 14.62
C SER A 362 24.00 8.67 16.00
N ARG A 363 23.14 9.69 16.06
CA ARG A 363 22.53 10.16 17.32
C ARG A 363 21.55 9.14 17.89
N LEU A 364 20.74 8.50 17.04
CA LEU A 364 19.87 7.38 17.44
C LEU A 364 20.69 6.28 18.14
N VAL A 365 21.81 5.87 17.53
CA VAL A 365 22.70 4.84 18.09
C VAL A 365 23.29 5.28 19.42
N GLY A 366 23.77 6.53 19.54
CA GLY A 366 24.31 7.03 20.80
C GLY A 366 23.31 7.02 21.96
N ILE A 367 22.03 7.34 21.68
CA ILE A 367 20.96 7.24 22.68
C ILE A 367 20.73 5.78 23.08
N LEU A 368 20.70 4.85 22.11
CA LEU A 368 20.56 3.42 22.40
C LEU A 368 21.72 2.88 23.25
N GLU A 369 22.97 3.25 22.95
CA GLU A 369 24.14 2.85 23.73
C GLU A 369 24.01 3.28 25.20
N SER A 370 23.55 4.52 25.44
CA SER A 370 23.32 5.07 26.77
C SER A 370 22.20 4.32 27.51
N LEU A 371 21.06 4.08 26.85
CA LEU A 371 19.90 3.41 27.46
C LEU A 371 20.15 1.92 27.72
N LEU A 372 20.90 1.24 26.85
CA LEU A 372 21.22 -0.19 26.96
C LEU A 372 22.45 -0.44 27.84
N LYS A 373 23.26 0.58 28.12
CA LYS A 373 24.56 0.47 28.80
C LYS A 373 25.53 -0.49 28.10
N VAL A 374 25.47 -0.54 26.76
CA VAL A 374 26.32 -1.38 25.91
C VAL A 374 26.81 -0.55 24.72
N LYS A 375 28.11 -0.59 24.43
CA LYS A 375 28.68 0.07 23.25
C LYS A 375 28.38 -0.74 21.99
N ALA A 376 27.95 -0.06 20.93
CA ALA A 376 27.67 -0.67 19.65
C ALA A 376 28.98 -0.87 18.86
N LYS A 377 29.16 -2.05 18.26
CA LYS A 377 30.19 -2.26 17.23
C LYS A 377 29.66 -1.69 15.92
N LYS A 378 30.26 -0.61 15.41
CA LYS A 378 29.73 0.16 14.28
C LYS A 378 30.60 -0.05 13.05
N LYS A 379 29.98 -0.29 11.90
CA LYS A 379 30.64 -0.29 10.59
C LYS A 379 29.98 0.73 9.68
N VAL A 380 30.76 1.64 9.14
CA VAL A 380 30.28 2.60 8.14
C VAL A 380 30.14 1.88 6.80
N LEU A 381 28.99 2.06 6.15
CA LEU A 381 28.68 1.47 4.86
C LEU A 381 28.22 2.58 3.89
N PRO A 382 28.53 2.48 2.59
CA PRO A 382 27.98 3.38 1.61
C PRO A 382 26.46 3.18 1.52
N LEU A 383 25.71 4.27 1.37
CA LEU A 383 24.26 4.23 1.21
C LEU A 383 23.92 3.43 -0.07
N PRO A 384 23.06 2.39 0.03
CA PRO A 384 22.72 1.59 -1.13
C PRO A 384 21.86 2.38 -2.11
N ARG A 385 22.11 2.21 -3.41
CA ARG A 385 21.29 2.77 -4.50
C ARG A 385 20.01 1.95 -4.72
N ASN A 386 19.22 1.77 -3.67
CA ASN A 386 18.01 0.93 -3.68
C ASN A 386 16.72 1.71 -3.38
N GLY A 387 16.76 3.04 -3.55
CA GLY A 387 15.62 3.91 -3.27
C GLY A 387 15.47 4.34 -1.81
N ASP A 388 16.45 4.07 -0.95
CA ASP A 388 16.55 4.68 0.38
C ASP A 388 16.95 6.15 0.23
N VAL A 389 16.27 7.05 0.94
CA VAL A 389 16.49 8.50 0.81
C VAL A 389 17.49 8.97 1.86
N GLU A 390 18.30 9.99 1.55
CA GLU A 390 19.35 10.45 2.48
C GLU A 390 18.78 11.16 3.71
N PHE A 391 17.74 11.96 3.49
CA PHE A 391 17.21 12.90 4.46
C PHE A 391 15.68 12.95 4.37
N THR A 392 14.99 12.95 5.51
CA THR A 392 13.54 13.19 5.55
C THR A 392 13.22 14.27 6.56
N HIS A 393 12.35 15.20 6.16
CA HIS A 393 11.89 16.32 6.98
C HIS A 393 10.47 16.67 6.57
N ALA A 394 9.51 16.48 7.46
CA ALA A 394 8.11 16.75 7.18
C ALA A 394 7.77 18.23 7.38
N ASN A 395 6.99 18.83 6.48
CA ASN A 395 6.19 20.01 6.80
C ASN A 395 4.86 19.50 7.36
N ILE A 396 4.54 19.81 8.62
CA ILE A 396 3.30 19.40 9.28
C ILE A 396 2.32 20.55 9.49
N SER A 397 2.58 21.74 8.93
CA SER A 397 1.76 22.93 9.19
C SER A 397 0.30 22.73 8.78
N PHE A 398 0.03 21.90 7.77
CA PHE A 398 -1.34 21.56 7.38
C PHE A 398 -2.02 20.65 8.40
N ALA A 399 -1.35 19.59 8.86
CA ALA A 399 -1.86 18.72 9.92
C ALA A 399 -2.05 19.47 11.25
N GLN A 400 -1.17 20.42 11.59
CA GLN A 400 -1.30 21.27 12.77
C GLN A 400 -2.59 22.11 12.73
N ARG A 401 -2.91 22.72 11.58
CA ARG A 401 -4.12 23.55 11.44
C ARG A 401 -5.40 22.72 11.42
N GLU A 402 -5.43 21.66 10.61
CA GLU A 402 -6.67 20.91 10.36
C GLU A 402 -6.96 19.84 11.42
N LEU A 403 -5.92 19.27 12.03
CA LEU A 403 -6.04 18.15 12.97
C LEU A 403 -5.61 18.51 14.40
N GLY A 404 -5.08 19.72 14.63
CA GLY A 404 -4.43 20.05 15.90
C GLY A 404 -3.17 19.21 16.16
N TYR A 405 -2.59 18.59 15.13
CA TYR A 405 -1.50 17.62 15.27
C TYR A 405 -0.20 18.29 15.74
N ARG A 406 0.17 18.03 16.99
CA ARG A 406 1.40 18.56 17.61
C ARG A 406 2.21 17.40 18.22
N PRO A 407 3.24 16.88 17.54
CA PRO A 407 4.10 15.86 18.10
C PRO A 407 4.90 16.48 19.26
N THR A 408 4.98 15.76 20.37
CA THR A 408 5.54 16.30 21.64
C THR A 408 6.63 15.41 22.23
N THR A 409 6.81 14.21 21.67
CA THR A 409 7.78 13.25 22.21
C THR A 409 9.12 13.37 21.49
N ASP A 410 10.15 13.80 22.22
CA ASP A 410 11.52 13.78 21.71
C ASP A 410 12.05 12.34 21.52
N LEU A 411 13.09 12.20 20.70
CA LEU A 411 13.67 10.89 20.36
C LEU A 411 14.17 10.12 21.60
N GLY A 412 14.79 10.80 22.56
CA GLY A 412 15.32 10.19 23.78
C GLY A 412 14.22 9.61 24.66
N THR A 413 13.17 10.39 24.90
CA THR A 413 12.01 9.95 25.68
C THR A 413 11.31 8.76 25.04
N GLY A 414 11.06 8.82 23.72
CA GLY A 414 10.43 7.71 23.02
C GLY A 414 11.30 6.44 23.02
N LEU A 415 12.61 6.57 22.82
CA LEU A 415 13.54 5.42 22.86
C LEU A 415 13.62 4.81 24.25
N LYS A 416 13.59 5.61 25.32
CA LYS A 416 13.54 5.11 26.70
C LYS A 416 12.32 4.21 26.93
N LYS A 417 11.14 4.62 26.45
CA LYS A 417 9.92 3.80 26.50
C LYS A 417 10.07 2.52 25.67
N PHE A 418 10.62 2.61 24.47
CA PHE A 418 10.87 1.47 23.61
C PHE A 418 11.84 0.45 24.24
N VAL A 419 13.01 0.89 24.74
CA VAL A 419 14.02 0.02 25.36
C VAL A 419 13.43 -0.70 26.56
N ARG A 420 12.69 0.01 27.42
CA ARG A 420 11.97 -0.61 28.55
C ARG A 420 11.02 -1.71 28.07
N TRP A 421 10.21 -1.43 27.05
CA TRP A 421 9.32 -2.43 26.47
C TRP A 421 10.11 -3.62 25.89
N TYR A 422 11.18 -3.37 25.15
CA TYR A 422 11.99 -4.39 24.48
C TYR A 422 12.58 -5.36 25.50
N LEU A 423 13.21 -4.82 26.56
CA LEU A 423 13.81 -5.63 27.61
C LEU A 423 12.76 -6.45 28.35
N ASN A 424 11.60 -5.88 28.68
CA ASN A 424 10.53 -6.63 29.33
C ASN A 424 9.95 -7.74 28.44
N HIS A 425 9.72 -7.43 27.16
CA HIS A 425 9.11 -8.35 26.21
C HIS A 425 10.04 -9.53 25.87
N TYR A 426 11.33 -9.28 25.66
CA TYR A 426 12.28 -10.31 25.23
C TYR A 426 13.05 -10.98 26.39
N SER A 427 13.24 -10.33 27.54
CA SER A 427 13.88 -10.97 28.70
C SER A 427 13.00 -12.06 29.34
N GLY A 428 11.67 -11.93 29.30
CA GLY A 428 10.74 -12.97 29.77
C GLY A 428 10.81 -14.29 28.98
N SER A 429 11.43 -14.29 27.79
CA SER A 429 11.69 -15.51 27.01
C SER A 429 12.95 -16.26 27.47
N ARG A 430 13.87 -15.61 28.19
CA ARG A 430 15.11 -16.23 28.69
C ARG A 430 14.93 -16.98 30.00
N SER A 431 14.01 -16.58 30.88
CA SER A 431 13.79 -17.31 32.15
C SER A 431 13.10 -18.67 31.93
N LYS A 432 12.20 -18.77 30.95
CA LYS A 432 11.52 -20.05 30.62
C LYS A 432 12.42 -21.10 29.95
N LYS A 433 13.60 -20.73 29.46
CA LYS A 433 14.58 -21.69 28.89
C LYS A 433 15.62 -22.19 29.90
N LYS A 434 15.64 -21.67 31.13
CA LYS A 434 16.60 -22.08 32.18
C LYS A 434 16.01 -23.05 33.21
N SER A 435 14.75 -23.46 33.10
CA SER A 435 14.09 -24.39 34.05
C SER A 435 13.84 -25.78 33.48
N SER A 436 14.62 -26.20 32.48
CA SER A 436 14.54 -27.55 31.90
C SER A 436 15.95 -28.07 31.64
N TRP A 437 16.71 -28.26 32.73
CA TRP A 437 17.87 -29.14 32.81
C TRP A 437 17.90 -29.73 34.21
#